data_AF-A0A3B8R5E9-F1
#
_entry.id   AF-A0A3B8R5E9-F1
#
_cell.length_a   1.000
_cell.length_b   1.000
_cell.length_c   1.000
_cell.angle_alpha   90.00
_cell.angle_beta   90.00
_cell.angle_gamma   90.00
#
_symmetry.space_group_name_H-M   'P 1'
#
loop_
_entity.id
_entity.type
_entity.pdbx_description
1 polymer ?
#
loop_
_entity_poly.entity_id
_entity_poly.type
_entity_poly.pdbx_seq_one_letter_code
_entity_poly.pdbx_strand_id
1 'polypeptide(L)' 'MSTSRQIEIYDTSLRDGNQGEGVNLSLVDKLAIADMLDSIGVMYLEGGWPGSNPKDNDFFLACQDRSFEQVKV' A
#
# COMPACT_ATOMS: atom_id res chain seq x y z
N MET A 1 6.08 27.36 22.58
CA MET A 1 5.19 26.83 21.52
C MET A 1 5.45 25.34 21.43
N SER A 2 4.42 24.50 21.60
CA SER A 2 4.55 23.07 21.33
C SER A 2 4.64 22.91 19.81
N THR A 3 5.79 22.47 19.30
CA THR A 3 5.89 22.06 17.90
C THR A 3 5.09 20.77 17.77
N SER A 4 3.97 20.78 17.04
CA SER A 4 3.27 19.54 16.72
C SER A 4 4.25 18.66 15.94
N ARG A 5 4.66 17.54 16.54
CA ARG A 5 5.47 16.55 15.85
C ARG A 5 4.59 15.90 14.79
N GLN A 6 4.93 16.08 13.52
CA GLN A 6 4.31 15.33 12.44
C GLN A 6 4.75 13.87 12.55
N ILE A 7 3.78 12.95 12.57
CA ILE A 7 4.02 11.51 12.59
C ILE A 7 3.50 10.98 11.26
N GLU A 8 4.37 10.26 10.55
CA GLU A 8 4.03 9.64 9.28
C GLU A 8 3.96 8.12 9.46
N ILE A 9 2.97 7.51 8.82
CA ILE A 9 2.78 6.05 8.84
C ILE A 9 3.28 5.49 7.51
N TYR A 10 4.19 4.53 7.60
CA TYR A 10 4.67 3.69 6.51
C TYR A 10 4.11 2.27 6.74
N ASP A 11 3.18 1.85 5.89
CA ASP A 11 2.53 0.55 5.98
C ASP A 11 3.18 -0.47 5.04
N THR A 12 3.47 -1.67 5.56
CA THR A 12 4.13 -2.75 4.81
C THR A 12 3.23 -3.96 4.56
N SER A 13 1.91 -3.82 4.76
CA SER A 13 0.96 -4.94 4.70
C SER A 13 0.95 -5.64 3.33
N LEU A 14 1.08 -4.89 2.23
CA LEU A 14 1.02 -5.44 0.88
C LEU A 14 2.32 -6.11 0.39
N ARG A 15 3.43 -5.87 1.09
CA ARG A 15 4.72 -6.49 0.83
C ARG A 15 5.03 -7.54 1.89
N ASP A 16 5.30 -7.12 3.12
CA ASP A 16 5.79 -7.98 4.19
C ASP A 16 4.66 -8.83 4.77
N GLY A 17 3.48 -8.23 4.97
CA GLY A 17 2.29 -8.96 5.41
C GLY A 17 1.84 -10.03 4.41
N ASN A 18 2.00 -9.76 3.11
CA ASN A 18 1.66 -10.71 2.04
C ASN A 18 2.68 -11.85 1.89
N GLN A 19 3.82 -11.83 2.59
CA GLN A 19 4.79 -12.95 2.62
C GLN A 19 4.45 -13.99 3.70
N GLY A 20 3.43 -13.75 4.52
CA GLY A 20 2.97 -14.71 5.52
C GLY A 20 2.44 -16.01 4.92
N GLU A 21 2.74 -17.14 5.55
CA GLU A 21 2.21 -18.44 5.13
C GLU A 21 0.67 -18.43 5.15
N GLY A 22 0.05 -18.88 4.06
CA GLY A 22 -1.41 -18.88 3.90
C GLY A 22 -2.00 -17.54 3.49
N VAL A 23 -1.21 -16.47 3.33
CA VAL A 23 -1.66 -15.19 2.77
C VAL A 23 -1.44 -15.19 1.26
N ASN A 24 -2.51 -14.92 0.50
CA ASN A 24 -2.44 -14.81 -0.95
C ASN A 24 -3.43 -13.75 -1.42
N LEU A 25 -2.95 -12.50 -1.48
CA LEU A 25 -3.76 -11.39 -1.96
C LEU A 25 -3.88 -11.43 -3.49
N SER A 26 -5.11 -11.30 -3.99
CA SER A 26 -5.37 -10.98 -5.39
C SER A 26 -5.08 -9.50 -5.66
N LEU A 27 -5.02 -9.12 -6.94
CA LEU A 27 -4.91 -7.70 -7.32
C LEU A 27 -6.05 -6.88 -6.72
N VAL A 28 -7.27 -7.41 -6.73
CA VAL A 28 -8.45 -6.72 -6.18
C VAL A 28 -8.30 -6.52 -4.67
N ASP A 29 -7.82 -7.53 -3.93
CA ASP A 29 -7.60 -7.41 -2.50
C ASP A 29 -6.55 -6.34 -2.17
N LYS A 30 -5.45 -6.32 -2.93
CA LYS A 30 -4.40 -5.31 -2.77
C LYS A 30 -4.91 -3.90 -2.99
N LEU A 31 -5.70 -3.70 -4.04
CA LEU A 31 -6.30 -2.40 -4.36
C LEU A 31 -7.31 -1.95 -3.29
N ALA A 32 -8.14 -2.87 -2.79
CA ALA A 32 -9.08 -2.57 -1.71
C ALA A 32 -8.36 -2.19 -0.40
N ILE A 33 -7.25 -2.85 -0.08
CA ILE A 33 -6.41 -2.49 1.06
C ILE A 33 -5.77 -1.11 0.85
N ALA A 34 -5.26 -0.80 -0.34
CA ALA A 34 -4.68 0.51 -0.64
C ALA A 34 -5.71 1.64 -0.46
N ASP A 35 -6.94 1.47 -0.96
CA ASP A 35 -8.03 2.44 -0.77
C ASP A 35 -8.40 2.62 0.71
N MET A 36 -8.40 1.53 1.49
CA MET A 36 -8.67 1.57 2.92
C MET A 36 -7.56 2.31 3.67
N LEU A 37 -6.29 2.04 3.38
CA LEU A 37 -5.14 2.70 4.00
C LEU A 37 -5.12 4.21 3.68
N ASP A 38 -5.47 4.59 2.46
CA ASP A 38 -5.68 5.98 2.08
C ASP A 38 -6.76 6.66 2.93
N SER A 39 -7.92 5.99 3.10
CA SER A 39 -9.06 6.53 3.84
C SER A 39 -8.79 6.79 5.33
N ILE A 40 -7.83 6.07 5.93
CA ILE A 40 -7.43 6.24 7.34
C ILE A 40 -6.21 7.13 7.52
N GLY A 41 -5.68 7.71 6.43
CA GLY A 41 -4.57 8.66 6.47
C GLY A 41 -3.19 8.06 6.58
N VAL A 42 -2.97 6.86 6.03
CA VAL A 42 -1.60 6.36 5.82
C VAL A 42 -0.93 7.20 4.74
N MET A 43 0.33 7.57 4.97
CA MET A 43 1.07 8.43 4.06
C MET A 43 1.88 7.65 3.03
N TYR A 44 2.37 6.47 3.39
CA TYR A 44 3.19 5.65 2.52
C TYR A 44 2.79 4.18 2.62
N LEU A 45 2.66 3.52 1.47
CA LEU A 45 2.29 2.12 1.37
C LEU A 45 3.33 1.36 0.53
N GLU A 46 3.93 0.33 1.11
CA GLU A 46 4.82 -0.58 0.39
C GLU A 46 3.99 -1.61 -0.41
N GLY A 47 3.76 -1.34 -1.70
CA GLY A 47 2.87 -2.12 -2.57
C GLY A 47 3.32 -3.54 -2.93
N GLY A 48 4.60 -3.88 -2.69
CA GLY A 48 5.21 -5.15 -3.06
C GLY A 48 6.55 -4.98 -3.77
N TRP A 49 7.03 -6.03 -4.44
CA TRP A 49 8.29 -6.04 -5.16
C TRP A 49 8.07 -6.41 -6.64
N PRO A 50 7.89 -5.43 -7.55
CA PRO A 50 7.49 -5.67 -8.94
C PRO A 50 8.54 -6.44 -9.74
N GLY A 51 9.83 -6.35 -9.36
CA GLY A 51 10.90 -7.12 -10.00
C GLY A 51 10.95 -8.61 -9.65
N SER A 52 10.09 -9.09 -8.74
CA SER A 52 10.09 -10.46 -8.21
C SER A 52 8.73 -11.13 -8.39
N ASN A 53 7.64 -10.37 -8.26
CA ASN A 53 6.28 -10.88 -8.35
C ASN A 53 5.47 -10.12 -9.43
N PRO A 54 5.01 -10.80 -10.50
CA PRO A 54 4.16 -10.19 -11.52
C PRO A 54 2.89 -9.52 -10.97
N LYS A 55 2.28 -10.08 -9.91
CA LYS A 55 1.08 -9.47 -9.29
C LYS A 55 1.36 -8.11 -8.67
N ASP A 56 2.59 -7.90 -8.19
CA ASP A 56 2.98 -6.62 -7.61
C ASP A 56 3.17 -5.59 -8.72
N ASN A 57 3.72 -5.99 -9.86
CA ASN A 57 3.77 -5.15 -11.05
C ASN A 57 2.37 -4.74 -11.52
N ASP A 58 1.42 -5.68 -11.59
CA ASP A 58 0.02 -5.38 -11.95
C ASP A 58 -0.63 -4.41 -10.97
N PHE A 59 -0.30 -4.51 -9.67
CA PHE A 59 -0.74 -3.57 -8.65
C PHE A 59 -0.21 -2.15 -8.90
N PHE A 60 1.10 -1.99 -9.13
CA PHE A 60 1.67 -0.68 -9.43
C PHE A 60 1.12 -0.06 -10.72
N LEU A 61 0.87 -0.86 -11.76
CA LEU A 61 0.23 -0.39 -12.98
C LEU A 61 -1.19 0.10 -12.69
N ALA A 62 -1.99 -0.67 -11.95
CA ALA A 62 -3.35 -0.28 -11.60
C ALA A 62 -3.41 0.98 -10.70
N CYS A 63 -2.40 1.20 -9.86
CA CYS A 63 -2.29 2.42 -9.05
C CYS A 63 -2.00 3.68 -9.87
N GLN A 64 -1.44 3.58 -11.09
CA GLN A 64 -1.19 4.77 -11.93
C GLN A 64 -2.48 5.44 -12.41
N ASP A 65 -3.55 4.66 -12.57
CA ASP A 65 -4.86 5.15 -13.01
C ASP A 65 -5.77 5.54 -11.83
N ARG A 66 -5.27 5.46 -10.59
CA ARG A 66 -6.02 5.73 -9.36
C ARG A 66 -5.62 7.06 -8.75
N SER A 67 -6.58 7.69 -8.08
CA SER A 67 -6.37 8.91 -7.30
C SER A 67 -6.49 8.57 -5.82
N PHE A 68 -5.39 8.74 -5.09
CA PHE A 68 -5.34 8.63 -3.63
C PHE A 68 -5.32 10.04 -3.01
N GLU A 69 -5.99 10.22 -1.89
CA GLU A 69 -6.06 11.52 -1.22
C GLU A 69 -4.83 11.81 -0.35
N GLN A 70 -4.27 10.76 0.27
CA GLN A 70 -3.24 10.84 1.29
C GLN A 70 -2.07 9.90 1.03
N VAL A 71 -2.36 8.66 0.62
CA VAL A 71 -1.34 7.62 0.50
C VAL A 71 -0.52 7.77 -0.76
N LYS A 72 0.78 7.59 -0.62
CA LYS A 72 1.72 7.42 -1.71
C LYS A 72 2.09 5.95 -1.79
N VAL A 73 1.77 5.36 -2.94
CA VAL A 73 2.06 3.97 -3.30
C VAL A 73 3.34 3.92 -4.13
#